data_AF-A0ABC8REY6-F1
#
_entry.id   AF-A0ABC8REY6-F1
#
_cell.length_a   1.000
_cell.length_b   1.000
_cell.length_c   1.000
_cell.angle_alpha   90.00
_cell.angle_beta   90.00
_cell.angle_gamma   90.00
#
_symmetry.space_group_name_H-M   'P 1'
#
loop_
_entity.id
_entity.type
_entity.pdbx_description
1 polymer ?
#
loop_
_entity_poly.entity_id
_entity_poly.type
_entity_poly.pdbx_seq_one_letter_code
_entity_poly.pdbx_strand_id
1 'polypeptide(L)'
;MQIGVNFTGLQTRGIKLCGLLAAAGLIAAHSSNCLPDQWQKYAVVTLTDCRSMLHPVLSCRNFGFYHSAIVNTHDIEEGENLWELAKRTYMSFANAKNNQKHFWDMNDLNFLMVKAIDNPGLTRSSSLRTSLMSVFEDPVIDHSDELHQEIGLEDYIGCASVHNVGPSIAIFDTIRDGELDCACVYPSPLHSREQMLELIDDMKRILVNGSNYVESDS
;
A
#
# COMPACT_ATOMS: atom_id res chain seq x y z
N MET A 1 10.75 0.98 7.09
CA MET A 1 11.53 1.31 5.87
C MET A 1 11.64 2.80 5.86
N GLN A 2 12.84 3.36 6.09
CA GLN A 2 13.02 4.80 6.23
C GLN A 2 13.71 5.38 5.00
N ILE A 3 13.05 6.29 4.28
CA ILE A 3 13.59 6.93 3.07
C ILE A 3 13.12 8.38 3.01
N GLY A 4 14.00 9.30 2.60
CA GLY A 4 13.59 10.64 2.18
C GLY A 4 12.75 10.56 0.91
N VAL A 5 11.47 10.92 0.98
CA VAL A 5 10.57 10.93 -0.19
C VAL A 5 10.50 12.32 -0.78
N ASN A 6 10.65 12.43 -2.10
CA ASN A 6 10.45 13.70 -2.80
C ASN A 6 8.95 14.02 -2.91
N PHE A 7 8.39 14.62 -1.85
CA PHE A 7 6.99 15.06 -1.83
C PHE A 7 6.66 16.10 -2.91
N THR A 8 7.64 16.90 -3.33
CA THR A 8 7.49 17.86 -4.43
C THR A 8 7.25 17.13 -5.76
N GLY A 9 7.93 16.00 -5.99
CA GLY A 9 7.72 15.13 -7.16
C GLY A 9 6.30 14.56 -7.22
N LEU A 10 5.74 14.17 -6.07
CA LEU A 10 4.34 13.71 -5.94
C LEU A 10 3.35 14.84 -6.26
N GLN A 11 3.52 16.01 -5.63
CA GLN A 11 2.63 17.16 -5.80
C GLN A 11 2.59 17.67 -7.25
N THR A 12 3.75 17.83 -7.89
CA THR A 12 3.86 18.31 -9.28
C THR A 12 3.16 17.40 -10.28
N ARG A 13 3.09 16.09 -9.99
CA ARG A 13 2.44 15.08 -10.83
C ARG A 13 0.97 14.85 -10.45
N GLY A 14 0.50 15.48 -9.38
CA GLY A 14 -0.86 15.31 -8.87
C GLY A 14 -1.14 13.89 -8.38
N ILE A 15 -0.14 13.21 -7.82
CA ILE A 15 -0.24 11.83 -7.31
C ILE A 15 -0.06 11.80 -5.79
N LYS A 16 -0.74 10.88 -5.11
CA LYS A 16 -0.50 10.61 -3.68
C LYS A 16 0.59 9.56 -3.48
N LEU A 17 1.16 9.52 -2.28
CA LEU A 17 2.18 8.55 -1.87
C LEU A 17 1.75 7.10 -2.11
N CYS A 18 0.47 6.79 -1.91
CA CYS A 18 -0.11 5.48 -2.15
C CYS A 18 0.17 4.93 -3.56
N GLY A 19 0.11 5.80 -4.58
CA GLY A 19 0.41 5.43 -5.96
C GLY A 19 1.89 5.10 -6.16
N LEU A 20 2.78 5.87 -5.52
CA LEU A 20 4.23 5.65 -5.58
C LEU A 20 4.63 4.35 -4.88
N LEU A 21 4.09 4.09 -3.68
CA LEU A 21 4.35 2.85 -2.93
C LEU A 21 3.80 1.62 -3.66
N ALA A 22 2.60 1.72 -4.22
CA ALA A 22 2.04 0.66 -5.04
C ALA A 22 2.93 0.38 -6.26
N ALA A 23 3.31 1.42 -7.01
CA ALA A 23 4.18 1.25 -8.18
C ALA A 23 5.53 0.59 -7.83
N ALA A 24 6.21 1.05 -6.77
CA ALA A 24 7.46 0.46 -6.33
C ALA A 24 7.28 -1.02 -5.92
N GLY A 25 6.20 -1.35 -5.21
CA GLY A 25 5.89 -2.73 -4.82
C GLY A 25 5.57 -3.63 -6.00
N LEU A 26 4.84 -3.14 -7.00
CA LEU A 26 4.52 -3.88 -8.22
C LEU A 26 5.79 -4.17 -9.04
N ILE A 27 6.67 -3.17 -9.23
CA ILE A 27 7.93 -3.33 -9.97
C ILE A 27 8.87 -4.31 -9.24
N ALA A 28 9.01 -4.17 -7.92
CA ALA A 28 9.84 -5.07 -7.11
C ALA A 28 9.33 -6.51 -7.19
N ALA A 29 8.03 -6.71 -7.03
CA ALA A 29 7.43 -8.04 -7.13
C ALA A 29 7.59 -8.64 -8.52
N HIS A 30 7.42 -7.84 -9.58
CA HIS A 30 7.63 -8.31 -10.94
C HIS A 30 9.08 -8.72 -11.21
N SER A 31 10.03 -7.90 -10.75
CA SER A 31 11.47 -8.18 -10.89
C SER A 31 11.91 -9.45 -10.15
N SER A 32 11.24 -9.78 -9.03
CA SER A 32 11.51 -11.00 -8.27
C SER A 32 10.96 -12.28 -8.89
N ASN A 33 10.06 -12.18 -9.87
CA ASN A 33 9.49 -13.35 -10.54
C ASN A 33 10.43 -13.81 -11.66
N CYS A 34 11.07 -14.97 -11.48
CA CYS A 34 11.89 -15.63 -12.50
C CYS A 34 11.10 -16.21 -13.70
N LEU A 35 9.90 -15.68 -13.98
CA LEU A 35 9.05 -16.13 -15.07
C LEU A 35 9.42 -15.36 -16.35
N PRO A 36 9.60 -16.04 -17.50
CA PRO A 36 10.10 -15.43 -18.72
C PRO A 36 9.16 -14.36 -19.29
N ASP A 37 9.73 -13.22 -19.71
CA ASP A 37 9.22 -12.10 -20.56
C ASP A 37 7.72 -12.09 -20.87
N GLN A 38 6.89 -12.06 -19.83
CA GLN A 38 5.45 -11.90 -19.99
C GLN A 38 4.97 -10.84 -19.01
N TRP A 39 4.15 -9.93 -19.54
CA TRP A 39 3.40 -8.97 -18.76
C TRP A 39 2.60 -9.72 -17.67
N GLN A 40 2.68 -9.24 -16.44
CA GLN A 40 1.99 -9.85 -15.30
C GLN A 40 0.94 -8.90 -14.74
N LYS A 41 -0.20 -9.48 -14.38
CA LYS A 41 -1.33 -8.75 -13.86
C LYS A 41 -1.35 -8.82 -12.33
N TYR A 42 -1.16 -7.67 -11.68
CA TYR A 42 -1.18 -7.57 -10.22
C TYR A 42 -2.32 -6.69 -9.75
N ALA A 43 -2.94 -7.06 -8.64
CA ALA A 43 -3.95 -6.24 -7.99
C ALA A 43 -3.38 -5.52 -6.75
N VAL A 44 -3.87 -4.30 -6.53
CA VAL A 44 -3.55 -3.45 -5.38
C VAL A 44 -4.86 -3.06 -4.71
N VAL A 45 -4.89 -3.16 -3.38
CA VAL A 45 -5.99 -2.69 -2.55
C VAL A 45 -5.61 -1.34 -1.94
N THR A 46 -6.38 -0.30 -2.22
CA THR A 46 -6.19 1.00 -1.55
C THR A 46 -7.26 1.19 -0.48
N LEU A 47 -6.82 1.50 0.74
CA LEU A 47 -7.69 1.74 1.89
C LEU A 47 -7.96 3.23 2.05
N THR A 48 -9.24 3.60 2.09
CA THR A 48 -9.69 4.99 2.23
C THR A 48 -10.44 5.17 3.54
N ASP A 49 -10.03 6.14 4.36
CA ASP A 49 -10.77 6.50 5.58
C ASP A 49 -12.13 7.13 5.20
N CYS A 50 -13.22 6.50 5.65
CA CYS A 50 -14.59 6.94 5.38
C CYS A 50 -15.21 7.73 6.53
N ARG A 51 -14.49 8.05 7.62
CA ARG A 51 -15.05 8.78 8.77
C ARG A 51 -15.73 10.11 8.40
N SER A 52 -15.19 10.81 7.40
CA SER A 52 -15.74 12.07 6.88
C SER A 52 -17.06 11.90 6.11
N MET A 53 -17.39 10.66 5.71
CA MET A 53 -18.59 10.31 4.95
C MET A 53 -19.71 9.73 5.84
N LEU A 54 -19.46 9.54 7.13
CA LEU A 54 -20.44 9.00 8.07
C LEU A 54 -21.37 10.10 8.61
N HIS A 55 -22.54 9.67 9.10
CA HIS A 55 -23.48 10.53 9.79
C HIS A 55 -23.75 10.00 11.21
N PRO A 56 -23.29 10.69 12.27
CA PRO A 56 -22.48 11.92 12.24
C PRO A 56 -21.06 11.68 11.72
N VAL A 57 -20.41 12.75 11.24
CA VAL A 57 -18.99 12.72 10.86
C VAL A 57 -18.17 12.35 12.09
N LEU A 58 -17.24 11.41 11.92
CA LEU A 58 -16.37 10.94 13.00
C LEU A 58 -14.98 11.60 12.93
N SER A 59 -14.36 11.78 14.08
CA SER A 59 -12.97 12.23 14.19
C SER A 59 -11.99 11.07 14.07
N CYS A 60 -10.73 11.34 13.73
CA CYS A 60 -9.67 10.32 13.72
C CYS A 60 -9.46 9.64 15.09
N ARG A 61 -9.90 10.27 16.19
CA ARG A 61 -9.84 9.72 17.56
C ARG A 61 -10.94 8.71 17.86
N ASN A 62 -11.92 8.56 16.97
CA ASN A 62 -12.93 7.51 17.10
C ASN A 62 -12.30 6.16 16.72
N PHE A 63 -12.16 5.29 17.72
CA PHE A 63 -11.61 3.95 17.56
C PHE A 63 -12.57 3.03 16.81
N GLY A 64 -12.04 2.30 15.82
CA GLY A 64 -12.80 1.37 15.00
C GLY A 64 -12.23 1.24 13.61
N PHE A 65 -12.77 0.29 12.85
CA PHE A 65 -12.43 0.10 11.44
C PHE A 65 -13.40 0.91 10.58
N TYR A 66 -12.93 2.03 10.05
CA TYR A 66 -13.74 2.96 9.24
C TYR A 66 -13.19 3.09 7.81
N HIS A 67 -12.34 2.17 7.39
CA HIS A 67 -11.79 2.18 6.04
C HIS A 67 -12.70 1.41 5.09
N SER A 68 -12.92 1.98 3.91
CA SER A 68 -13.34 1.19 2.74
C SER A 68 -12.11 0.75 1.96
N ALA A 69 -12.29 -0.21 1.06
CA ALA A 69 -11.23 -0.75 0.23
C ALA A 69 -11.65 -0.69 -1.24
N ILE A 70 -10.71 -0.27 -2.09
CA ILE A 70 -10.86 -0.30 -3.55
C ILE A 70 -9.79 -1.23 -4.12
N VAL A 71 -10.21 -2.18 -4.95
CA VAL A 71 -9.29 -3.07 -5.68
C VAL A 71 -9.11 -2.55 -7.10
N ASN A 72 -7.86 -2.27 -7.47
CA ASN A 72 -7.46 -1.97 -8.84
C ASN A 72 -6.49 -3.04 -9.34
N THR A 73 -6.48 -3.29 -10.65
CA THR A 73 -5.55 -4.24 -11.25
C THR A 73 -4.71 -3.54 -12.32
N HIS A 74 -3.44 -3.90 -12.36
CA HIS A 74 -2.41 -3.28 -13.19
C HIS A 74 -1.63 -4.35 -13.92
N ASP A 75 -1.49 -4.19 -15.22
CA ASP A 75 -0.58 -4.99 -16.03
C ASP A 75 0.80 -4.35 -15.95
N ILE A 76 1.82 -5.16 -15.66
CA ILE A 76 3.20 -4.75 -15.42
C ILE A 76 4.10 -5.46 -16.42
N GLU A 77 4.93 -4.67 -17.10
CA GLU A 77 5.89 -5.11 -18.11
C GLU A 77 7.33 -4.90 -17.61
N GLU A 78 8.29 -5.51 -18.29
CA GLU A 78 9.70 -5.27 -18.00
C GLU A 78 10.08 -3.82 -18.32
N GLY A 79 10.86 -3.18 -17.45
CA GLY A 79 11.33 -1.81 -17.66
C GLY A 79 10.31 -0.70 -17.35
N GLU A 80 9.23 -1.01 -16.63
CA GLU A 80 8.22 -0.03 -16.17
C GLU A 80 8.87 1.19 -15.48
N ASN A 81 8.47 2.39 -15.90
CA ASN A 81 8.91 3.63 -15.28
C ASN A 81 8.12 3.89 -13.99
N LEU A 82 8.83 4.10 -12.88
CA LEU A 82 8.22 4.30 -11.56
C LEU A 82 7.15 5.40 -11.55
N TRP A 83 7.45 6.56 -12.12
CA TRP A 83 6.55 7.73 -12.05
C TRP A 83 5.34 7.59 -12.96
N GLU A 84 5.51 6.97 -14.13
CA GLU A 84 4.41 6.66 -15.04
C GLU A 84 3.47 5.63 -14.42
N LEU A 85 4.03 4.56 -13.84
CA LEU A 85 3.27 3.55 -13.12
C LEU A 85 2.57 4.15 -11.90
N ALA A 86 3.26 4.98 -11.11
CA ALA A 86 2.68 5.63 -9.94
C ALA A 86 1.48 6.50 -10.31
N LYS A 87 1.57 7.25 -11.42
CA LYS A 87 0.47 8.02 -11.98
C LYS A 87 -0.67 7.14 -12.46
N ARG A 88 -0.37 6.07 -13.20
CA ARG A 88 -1.36 5.09 -13.68
C ARG A 88 -2.13 4.45 -12.53
N THR A 89 -1.42 3.99 -11.51
CA THR A 89 -2.00 3.36 -10.32
C THR A 89 -2.85 4.34 -9.53
N TYR A 90 -2.33 5.54 -9.23
CA TYR A 90 -3.10 6.56 -8.51
C TYR A 90 -4.34 7.01 -9.26
N MET A 91 -4.26 7.27 -10.57
CA MET A 91 -5.41 7.69 -11.37
C MET A 91 -6.47 6.59 -11.46
N SER A 92 -6.08 5.32 -11.56
CA SER A 92 -7.02 4.19 -11.54
C SER A 92 -7.81 4.15 -10.21
N PHE A 93 -7.10 4.32 -9.09
CA PHE A 93 -7.72 4.43 -7.77
C PHE A 93 -8.64 5.67 -7.66
N ALA A 94 -8.14 6.85 -8.00
CA ALA A 94 -8.89 8.11 -7.87
C ALA A 94 -10.18 8.08 -8.70
N ASN A 95 -10.12 7.56 -9.93
CA ASN A 95 -11.28 7.38 -10.79
C ASN A 95 -12.28 6.38 -10.18
N ALA A 96 -11.79 5.26 -9.65
CA ALA A 96 -12.64 4.28 -8.98
C ALA A 96 -13.33 4.86 -7.74
N LYS A 97 -12.61 5.65 -6.93
CA LYS A 97 -13.16 6.34 -5.76
C LYS A 97 -14.24 7.35 -6.16
N ASN A 98 -13.98 8.16 -7.19
CA ASN A 98 -14.94 9.13 -7.73
C ASN A 98 -16.22 8.47 -8.24
N ASN A 99 -16.10 7.27 -8.79
CA ASN A 99 -17.24 6.45 -9.23
C ASN A 99 -17.86 5.61 -8.11
N GLN A 100 -17.55 5.90 -6.84
CA GLN A 100 -18.11 5.22 -5.67
C GLN A 100 -17.83 3.70 -5.60
N LYS A 101 -16.78 3.22 -6.28
CA LYS A 101 -16.40 1.79 -6.33
C LYS A 101 -16.16 1.18 -4.95
N HIS A 102 -15.70 1.99 -4.00
CA HIS A 102 -15.47 1.58 -2.61
C HIS A 102 -16.70 1.03 -1.89
N PHE A 103 -17.93 1.39 -2.28
CA PHE A 103 -19.14 0.82 -1.69
C PHE A 103 -19.50 -0.55 -2.27
N TRP A 104 -19.12 -0.81 -3.53
CA TRP A 104 -19.41 -2.07 -4.21
C TRP A 104 -18.33 -3.12 -3.91
N ASP A 105 -17.06 -2.74 -4.04
CA ASP A 105 -15.91 -3.60 -3.77
C ASP A 105 -15.92 -4.14 -2.34
N MET A 106 -16.39 -3.34 -1.38
CA MET A 106 -16.51 -3.80 0.01
C MET A 106 -17.46 -4.99 0.14
N ASN A 107 -18.51 -5.10 -0.68
CA ASN A 107 -19.39 -6.26 -0.66
C ASN A 107 -18.64 -7.52 -1.14
N ASP A 108 -17.90 -7.41 -2.23
CA ASP A 108 -17.11 -8.52 -2.78
C ASP A 108 -16.00 -8.94 -1.81
N LEU A 109 -15.28 -7.98 -1.23
CA LEU A 109 -14.24 -8.23 -0.23
C LEU A 109 -14.82 -8.87 1.04
N ASN A 110 -15.95 -8.39 1.54
CA ASN A 110 -16.62 -8.98 2.69
C ASN A 110 -17.11 -10.40 2.41
N PHE A 111 -17.63 -10.65 1.20
CA PHE A 111 -18.05 -11.98 0.79
C PHE A 111 -16.85 -12.95 0.73
N LEU A 112 -15.74 -12.53 0.12
CA LEU A 112 -14.52 -13.33 0.03
C LEU A 112 -13.91 -13.60 1.42
N MET A 113 -13.96 -12.60 2.30
CA MET A 113 -13.61 -12.74 3.73
C MET A 113 -14.40 -13.89 4.37
N VAL A 114 -15.73 -13.87 4.27
CA VAL A 114 -16.59 -14.91 4.83
C VAL A 114 -16.20 -16.28 4.26
N LYS A 115 -15.94 -16.36 2.95
CA LYS A 115 -15.56 -17.63 2.31
C LYS A 115 -14.22 -18.19 2.79
N ALA A 116 -13.22 -17.37 3.05
CA ALA A 116 -11.97 -17.91 3.59
C ALA A 116 -12.09 -18.28 5.07
N ILE A 117 -12.88 -17.54 5.86
CA ILE A 117 -13.18 -17.89 7.25
C ILE A 117 -13.89 -19.24 7.31
N ASP A 118 -14.86 -19.47 6.42
CA ASP A 118 -15.58 -20.74 6.31
C ASP A 118 -14.67 -21.90 5.83
N ASN A 119 -13.57 -21.59 5.14
CA ASN A 119 -12.71 -22.59 4.47
C ASN A 119 -11.21 -22.35 4.74
N PRO A 120 -10.74 -22.39 6.00
CA PRO A 120 -9.35 -22.06 6.35
C PRO A 120 -8.34 -23.08 5.82
N GLY A 121 -8.80 -24.29 5.45
CA GLY A 121 -8.00 -25.38 4.90
C GLY A 121 -7.81 -25.36 3.38
N LEU A 122 -8.33 -24.34 2.68
CA LEU A 122 -7.96 -24.09 1.29
C LEU A 122 -6.48 -23.63 1.27
N THR A 123 -5.61 -24.64 1.12
CA THR A 123 -4.13 -24.75 0.99
C THR A 123 -3.27 -23.63 0.34
N ARG A 124 -1.95 -23.85 0.28
CA ARG A 124 -0.88 -22.94 -0.22
C ARG A 124 -1.08 -22.35 -1.63
N SER A 125 -1.90 -22.95 -2.49
CA SER A 125 -2.25 -22.48 -3.85
C SER A 125 -3.62 -21.80 -3.93
N SER A 126 -4.37 -21.78 -2.83
CA SER A 126 -5.75 -21.28 -2.71
C SER A 126 -5.87 -20.21 -1.63
N SER A 127 -4.83 -19.39 -1.48
CA SER A 127 -5.03 -18.12 -0.83
C SER A 127 -6.08 -17.39 -1.67
N LEU A 128 -7.26 -17.11 -1.12
CA LEU A 128 -8.25 -16.23 -1.73
C LEU A 128 -7.73 -14.77 -1.80
N ARG A 129 -6.40 -14.59 -1.90
CA ARG A 129 -5.72 -13.33 -2.07
C ARG A 129 -6.05 -12.82 -3.45
N THR A 130 -6.91 -11.83 -3.49
CA THR A 130 -7.32 -11.12 -4.69
C THR A 130 -6.31 -10.08 -5.15
N SER A 131 -5.25 -9.83 -4.38
CA SER A 131 -4.29 -8.76 -4.63
C SER A 131 -2.90 -9.08 -4.09
N LEU A 132 -1.90 -8.46 -4.72
CA LEU A 132 -0.52 -8.53 -4.27
C LEU A 132 -0.36 -7.74 -2.96
N MET A 133 -0.78 -6.47 -2.95
CA MET A 133 -0.49 -5.58 -1.83
C MET A 133 -1.64 -4.64 -1.46
N SER A 134 -1.65 -4.17 -0.22
CA SER A 134 -2.47 -3.05 0.23
C SER A 134 -1.66 -1.85 0.67
N VAL A 135 -2.19 -0.66 0.37
CA VAL A 135 -1.65 0.66 0.75
C VAL A 135 -2.78 1.54 1.31
N PHE A 136 -2.44 2.55 2.11
CA PHE A 136 -3.39 3.58 2.53
C PHE A 136 -3.45 4.70 1.51
N GLU A 137 -4.63 5.27 1.28
CA GLU A 137 -4.76 6.46 0.42
C GLU A 137 -3.95 7.63 0.97
N ASP A 138 -4.09 7.89 2.27
CA ASP A 138 -3.50 9.01 2.97
C ASP A 138 -2.54 8.46 4.05
N PRO A 139 -1.26 8.90 4.06
CA PRO A 139 -0.32 8.51 5.11
C PRO A 139 -0.76 9.05 6.46
N VAL A 140 -0.34 8.36 7.52
CA VAL A 140 -0.31 8.98 8.85
C VAL A 140 0.83 9.99 8.87
N ILE A 141 0.56 11.24 9.22
CA ILE A 141 1.60 12.25 9.43
C ILE A 141 1.81 12.37 10.94
N ASP A 142 3.03 12.09 11.37
CA ASP A 142 3.46 12.22 12.75
C ASP A 142 4.67 13.13 12.86
N HIS A 143 4.69 13.91 13.93
CA HIS A 143 5.81 14.78 14.28
C HIS A 143 6.28 14.38 15.66
N SER A 144 7.60 14.24 15.84
CA SER A 144 8.14 14.06 17.18
C SER A 144 7.76 15.27 18.03
N ASP A 145 6.94 15.02 19.06
CA ASP A 145 6.47 16.04 19.99
C ASP A 145 7.22 15.91 21.33
N GLU A 146 7.30 17.01 22.08
CA GLU A 146 7.90 17.06 23.43
C GLU A 146 7.28 16.00 24.35
N LEU A 147 6.00 15.70 24.14
CA LEU A 147 5.27 14.66 24.87
C LEU A 147 5.86 13.25 24.66
N HIS A 148 6.33 12.90 23.46
CA HIS A 148 6.95 11.60 23.20
C HIS A 148 8.22 11.43 24.03
N GLN A 149 9.00 12.51 24.19
CA GLN A 149 10.19 12.51 25.03
C GLN A 149 9.83 12.42 26.52
N GLU A 150 8.81 13.17 26.95
CA GLU A 150 8.36 13.18 28.36
C GLU A 150 7.91 11.79 28.84
N ILE A 151 7.21 11.03 27.99
CA ILE A 151 6.73 9.68 28.33
C ILE A 151 7.77 8.58 28.05
N GLY A 152 8.94 8.92 27.50
CA GLY A 152 9.98 7.95 27.14
C GLY A 152 9.57 7.00 26.00
N LEU A 153 8.74 7.47 25.05
CA LEU A 153 8.36 6.68 23.88
C LEU A 153 9.54 6.60 22.91
N GLU A 154 10.15 5.42 22.79
CA GLU A 154 11.32 5.20 21.94
C GLU A 154 10.95 4.91 20.47
N ASP A 155 9.97 4.05 20.24
CA ASP A 155 9.46 3.70 18.91
C ASP A 155 8.05 3.10 19.03
N TYR A 156 7.28 3.18 17.95
CA TYR A 156 5.98 2.54 17.82
C TYR A 156 5.71 2.20 16.36
N ILE A 157 4.80 1.28 16.07
CA ILE A 157 4.44 0.94 14.69
C ILE A 157 2.95 1.11 14.51
N GLY A 158 2.55 1.95 13.56
CA GLY A 158 1.19 2.02 13.07
C GLY A 158 0.90 0.80 12.20
N CYS A 159 0.02 -0.09 12.66
CA CYS A 159 -0.48 -1.19 11.86
C CYS A 159 -2.01 -1.20 11.94
N ALA A 160 -2.65 -1.11 10.80
CA ALA A 160 -4.09 -1.31 10.69
C ALA A 160 -4.34 -2.73 10.18
N SER A 161 -4.82 -3.60 11.07
CA SER A 161 -5.18 -4.97 10.69
C SER A 161 -6.40 -4.94 9.78
N VAL A 162 -6.21 -5.17 8.48
CA VAL A 162 -7.28 -5.73 7.65
C VAL A 162 -7.19 -7.23 7.83
N HIS A 163 -8.12 -7.79 8.58
CA HIS A 163 -8.08 -9.19 8.97
C HIS A 163 -8.34 -10.17 7.82
N ASN A 164 -8.11 -9.89 6.52
CA ASN A 164 -8.70 -10.73 5.47
C ASN A 164 -7.95 -10.86 4.15
N VAL A 165 -8.00 -12.09 3.63
CA VAL A 165 -8.41 -12.46 2.27
C VAL A 165 -8.37 -11.32 1.26
N GLY A 166 -7.19 -11.03 0.73
CA GLY A 166 -7.08 -10.06 -0.33
C GLY A 166 -5.62 -9.79 -0.65
N PRO A 167 -4.91 -8.98 0.17
CA PRO A 167 -3.50 -8.68 -0.07
C PRO A 167 -2.55 -9.76 0.44
N SER A 168 -1.50 -10.01 -0.33
CA SER A 168 -0.38 -10.86 0.07
C SER A 168 0.56 -10.15 1.06
N ILE A 169 0.67 -8.82 0.95
CA ILE A 169 1.51 -7.95 1.76
C ILE A 169 0.74 -6.66 2.08
N ALA A 170 1.01 -6.02 3.21
CA ALA A 170 0.48 -4.72 3.55
C ALA A 170 1.61 -3.74 3.85
N ILE A 171 1.57 -2.57 3.24
CA ILE A 171 2.50 -1.47 3.47
C ILE A 171 1.75 -0.39 4.25
N PHE A 172 2.18 -0.15 5.48
CA PHE A 172 1.67 0.89 6.35
C PHE A 172 2.65 2.05 6.36
N ASP A 173 2.32 3.13 5.69
CA ASP A 173 3.13 4.33 5.59
C ASP A 173 2.80 5.34 6.69
N THR A 174 3.86 5.87 7.29
CA THR A 174 3.84 7.01 8.20
C THR A 174 4.90 8.00 7.73
N ILE A 175 4.57 9.29 7.71
CA ILE A 175 5.56 10.34 7.53
C ILE A 175 5.96 10.83 8.92
N ARG A 176 7.21 10.55 9.33
CA ARG A 176 7.78 10.96 10.61
C ARG A 176 8.85 12.01 10.36
N ASP A 177 8.64 13.21 10.88
CA ASP A 177 9.61 14.30 10.77
C ASP A 177 10.08 14.58 9.32
N GLY A 178 9.17 14.40 8.37
CA GLY A 178 9.44 14.60 6.93
C GLY A 178 10.03 13.40 6.21
N GLU A 179 10.26 12.28 6.89
CA GLU A 179 10.75 11.04 6.29
C GLU A 179 9.65 9.98 6.21
N LEU A 180 9.68 9.18 5.16
CA LEU A 180 8.77 8.04 5.03
C LEU A 180 9.28 6.91 5.90
N ASP A 181 8.48 6.47 6.87
CA ASP A 181 8.62 5.20 7.55
C ASP A 181 7.48 4.25 7.18
N CYS A 182 7.82 3.12 6.55
CA CYS A 182 6.85 2.05 6.28
C CYS A 182 7.07 0.78 7.11
N ALA A 183 5.98 0.25 7.67
CA ALA A 183 5.93 -1.12 8.14
C ALA A 183 5.40 -2.06 7.04
N CYS A 184 6.11 -3.16 6.79
CA CYS A 184 5.67 -4.22 5.89
C CYS A 184 5.16 -5.40 6.70
N VAL A 185 3.87 -5.71 6.59
CA VAL A 185 3.25 -6.85 7.25
C VAL A 185 2.88 -7.90 6.21
N TYR A 186 3.20 -9.14 6.51
CA TYR A 186 2.97 -10.25 5.61
C TYR A 186 2.70 -11.55 6.39
N PRO A 187 1.94 -12.49 5.82
CA PRO A 187 1.58 -13.74 6.49
C PRO A 187 2.73 -14.75 6.42
N SER A 188 3.41 -14.95 7.55
CA SER A 188 4.29 -16.10 7.78
C SER A 188 3.46 -17.36 8.09
N PRO A 189 3.79 -18.55 7.56
CA PRO A 189 4.98 -18.89 6.78
C PRO A 189 4.76 -18.85 5.25
N LEU A 190 3.74 -18.14 4.73
CA LEU A 190 3.57 -18.12 3.27
C LEU A 190 4.75 -17.41 2.59
N HIS A 191 5.16 -16.28 3.14
CA HIS A 191 6.39 -15.62 2.71
C HIS A 191 7.48 -15.84 3.75
N SER A 192 8.69 -16.14 3.28
CA SER A 192 9.86 -16.18 4.15
C SER A 192 10.30 -14.76 4.51
N ARG A 193 11.10 -14.65 5.57
CA ARG A 193 11.69 -13.35 5.94
C ARG A 193 12.64 -12.87 4.85
N GLU A 194 13.43 -13.78 4.29
CA GLU A 194 14.44 -13.49 3.28
C GLU A 194 13.81 -12.93 2.01
N GLN A 195 12.74 -13.59 1.52
CA GLN A 195 11.98 -13.16 0.35
C GLN A 195 11.39 -11.75 0.55
N MET A 196 10.83 -11.50 1.73
CA MET A 196 10.21 -10.20 2.02
C MET A 196 11.25 -9.10 2.24
N LEU A 197 12.42 -9.41 2.78
CA LEU A 197 13.52 -8.46 2.88
C LEU A 197 14.03 -8.06 1.49
N GLU A 198 14.23 -9.02 0.60
CA GLU A 198 14.64 -8.77 -0.78
C GLU A 198 13.63 -7.87 -1.52
N LEU A 199 12.32 -8.19 -1.42
CA LEU A 199 11.27 -7.35 -1.98
C LEU A 199 11.34 -5.91 -1.46
N ILE A 200 11.49 -5.72 -0.15
CA ILE A 200 11.53 -4.39 0.46
C ILE A 200 12.82 -3.64 0.10
N ASP A 201 13.96 -4.32 0.00
CA ASP A 201 15.20 -3.69 -0.41
C ASP A 201 15.17 -3.28 -1.89
N ASP A 202 14.51 -4.05 -2.74
CA ASP A 202 14.24 -3.68 -4.12
C ASP A 202 13.28 -2.48 -4.21
N MET A 203 12.20 -2.47 -3.43
CA MET A 203 11.31 -1.30 -3.32
C MET A 203 12.08 -0.04 -2.91
N LYS A 204 12.94 -0.13 -1.89
CA LYS A 204 13.81 0.99 -1.48
C LYS A 204 14.68 1.48 -2.62
N ARG A 205 15.36 0.56 -3.31
CA ARG A 205 16.24 0.89 -4.45
C ARG A 205 15.46 1.60 -5.55
N ILE A 206 14.27 1.13 -5.89
CA ILE A 206 13.38 1.73 -6.89
C ILE A 206 12.98 3.15 -6.46
N LEU A 207 12.54 3.36 -5.22
CA LEU A 207 12.11 4.66 -4.71
C LEU A 207 13.26 5.68 -4.67
N VAL A 208 14.44 5.27 -4.20
CA VAL A 208 15.64 6.13 -4.16
C VAL A 208 16.09 6.49 -5.57
N ASN A 209 16.21 5.51 -6.46
CA ASN A 209 16.63 5.75 -7.84
C ASN A 209 15.65 6.64 -8.59
N GLY A 210 14.35 6.42 -8.43
CA GLY A 210 13.30 7.24 -9.03
C GLY A 210 13.32 8.69 -8.54
N SER A 211 13.77 8.93 -7.31
CA SER A 211 13.92 10.30 -6.77
C SER A 211 15.08 11.05 -7.42
N ASN A 212 16.18 10.36 -7.75
CA ASN A 212 17.35 10.96 -8.40
C ASN A 212 17.08 11.38 -9.86
N TYR A 213 16.18 10.68 -10.58
CA TYR A 213 15.79 11.07 -11.94
C TYR A 213 15.01 12.39 -12.01
N VAL A 214 14.37 12.82 -10.92
CA VAL A 214 13.63 14.09 -10.89
C VAL A 214 14.59 15.28 -10.76
N GLU A 215 15.74 15.10 -10.09
CA GLU A 215 16.75 16.16 -9.95
C GLU A 215 17.54 16.41 -11.25
N SER A 216 17.66 15.42 -12.14
CA SER A 216 18.37 15.58 -13.42
C SER A 216 17.56 16.27 -14.53
N ASP A 217 16.23 16.29 -14.41
CA ASP A 217 15.32 16.93 -15.37
C ASP A 217 14.81 18.32 -14.88
N SER A 218 15.39 18.84 -13.78
CA SER A 218 15.07 20.14 -13.17
C SER A 218 16.00 21.25 -13.65
#